data_AF-A0A1H2XBK5-F1
#
_entry.id   AF-A0A1H2XBK5-F1
#
_cell.length_a   1.000
_cell.length_b   1.000
_cell.length_c   1.000
_cell.angle_alpha   90.00
_cell.angle_beta   90.00
_cell.angle_gamma   90.00
#
_symmetry.space_group_name_H-M   'P 1'
#
loop_
_entity.id
_entity.type
_entity.pdbx_description
1 polymer ?
#
loop_
_entity_poly.entity_id
_entity_poly.type
_entity_poly.pdbx_seq_one_letter_code
_entity_poly.pdbx_strand_id
1 'polypeptide(L)' 'MTRLKRCPECHSEMEVNENGIEYCNVCDYWTVEGTARLDSITMLA' A
#
# COMPACT_ATOMS: atom_id res chain seq x y z
N MET A 1 3.93 -11.70 5.62
CA MET A 1 3.36 -10.36 5.79
C MET A 1 3.55 -9.62 4.48
N THR A 2 2.45 -9.27 3.82
CA THR A 2 2.49 -8.59 2.51
C THR A 2 2.63 -7.10 2.77
N ARG A 3 3.74 -6.51 2.31
CA ARG A 3 4.01 -5.06 2.39
C ARG A 3 3.80 -4.42 1.03
N LEU A 4 3.23 -3.23 1.01
CA LEU A 4 3.14 -2.43 -0.20
C LEU A 4 4.50 -1.79 -0.47
N LYS A 5 5.26 -2.36 -1.42
CA LYS A 5 6.52 -1.73 -1.87
C LYS A 5 6.27 -0.42 -2.64
N ARG A 6 5.08 -0.26 -3.22
CA ARG A 6 4.69 0.89 -4.02
C ARG A 6 3.28 1.32 -3.66
N CYS A 7 3.06 2.64 -3.71
CA CYS A 7 1.77 3.24 -3.49
C CYS A 7 0.80 2.82 -4.60
N PRO A 8 -0.42 2.35 -4.27
CA PRO A 8 -1.40 1.96 -5.27
C PRO A 8 -1.96 3.16 -6.07
N GLU A 9 -1.89 4.38 -5.53
CA GLU A 9 -2.42 5.58 -6.17
C GLU A 9 -1.44 6.22 -7.15
N CYS A 10 -0.20 6.46 -6.70
CA CYS A 10 0.80 7.21 -7.48
C CYS A 10 2.03 6.38 -7.89
N HIS A 11 2.10 5.10 -7.49
CA HIS A 11 3.21 4.19 -7.75
C HIS A 11 4.58 4.59 -7.19
N SER A 12 4.64 5.64 -6.37
CA SER A 12 5.84 6.02 -5.61
C SER A 12 6.19 4.97 -4.56
N GLU A 13 7.42 5.01 -4.07
CA GLU A 13 7.85 4.14 -2.96
C GLU A 13 7.04 4.47 -1.69
N MET A 14 6.62 3.44 -0.96
CA MET A 14 5.98 3.62 0.34
C MET A 14 7.00 3.49 1.46
N GLU A 15 6.83 4.34 2.47
CA GLU A 15 7.58 4.31 3.71
C GLU A 15 6.77 3.58 4.79
N VAL A 16 7.45 3.00 5.77
CA VAL A 16 6.83 2.28 6.89
C VAL A 16 7.33 2.87 8.20
N ASN A 17 6.42 3.21 9.10
CA ASN A 17 6.80 3.67 10.44
C ASN A 17 6.92 2.51 11.45
N GLU A 18 7.47 2.82 12.62
CA GLU A 18 7.65 1.87 13.73
C GLU A 18 6.34 1.27 14.27
N ASN A 19 5.20 1.89 13.97
CA ASN A 19 3.86 1.41 14.36
C ASN A 19 3.23 0.50 13.29
N GLY A 20 3.96 0.17 12.21
CA GLY A 20 3.45 -0.67 11.13
C GLY A 20 2.44 0.04 10.22
N ILE A 21 2.48 1.37 10.14
CA ILE A 21 1.70 2.15 9.17
C ILE A 21 2.57 2.34 7.93
N GLU A 22 2.07 1.92 6.79
CA GLU A 22 2.65 2.18 5.48
C GLU A 22 2.06 3.50 4.95
N TYR A 23 2.87 4.48 4.58
CA TYR A 23 2.42 5.76 4.05
C TYR A 23 3.21 6.18 2.80
N CYS A 24 2.61 7.03 1.98
CA CYS A 24 3.19 7.62 0.79
C CYS A 24 3.34 9.12 0.98
N ASN A 25 4.57 9.61 0.90
CA ASN A 25 4.91 11.03 1.02
C ASN A 25 4.62 11.86 -0.25
N VAL A 26 4.14 11.23 -1.33
CA VAL A 26 3.85 11.91 -2.61
C VAL A 26 2.38 12.29 -2.76
N CYS A 27 1.48 11.40 -2.33
CA CYS A 27 0.03 11.59 -2.48
C CYS A 27 -0.75 11.48 -1.16
N ASP A 28 -0.04 11.44 -0.02
CA ASP A 28 -0.60 11.32 1.33
C ASP A 28 -1.44 10.04 1.58
N TYR A 29 -1.34 9.04 0.69
CA TYR A 29 -1.95 7.73 0.91
C TYR A 29 -1.31 7.03 2.12
N TRP A 30 -2.12 6.41 2.97
CA TRP A 30 -1.63 5.60 4.09
C TRP A 30 -2.52 4.38 4.34
N THR A 31 -1.92 3.33 4.88
CA THR A 31 -2.60 2.09 5.26
C THR A 31 -1.86 1.40 6.40
N VAL A 32 -2.48 0.40 7.03
CA VAL A 32 -1.86 -0.39 8.09
C VAL A 32 -1.29 -1.68 7.47
N GLU A 33 -0.05 -2.03 7.86
CA GLU A 33 0.63 -3.23 7.37
C GLU A 33 -0.28 -4.46 7.52
N GLY A 34 -0.44 -5.22 6.43
CA GLY A 34 -1.28 -6.42 6.41
C GLY A 34 -2.79 -6.19 6.28
N THR A 35 -3.26 -4.94 6.26
CA THR A 35 -4.66 -4.60 5.93
C THR A 35 -4.86 -4.29 4.45
N ALA A 36 -3.77 -3.96 3.74
CA ALA A 36 -3.77 -3.77 2.30
C ALA A 36 -4.15 -5.07 1.58
N ARG A 37 -5.45 -5.29 1.42
CA ARG A 37 -6.00 -6.30 0.52
C ARG A 37 -5.89 -5.78 -0.90
N LEU A 38 -4.75 -6.05 -1.53
CA LEU A 38 -4.68 -6.15 -2.99
C LEU A 38 -5.35 -7.47 -3.41
N ASP A 39 -6.66 -7.59 -3.15
CA ASP A 39 -7.45 -8.57 -3.86
C ASP A 39 -7.46 -8.08 -5.32
N SER A 40 -6.53 -8.58 -6.13
CA SER A 40 -6.65 -8.50 -7.58
C SER A 40 -7.96 -9.19 -7.94
N ILE A 41 -9.05 -8.43 -8.03
CA ILE A 41 -10.26 -8.89 -8.69
C ILE A 41 -9.89 -8.98 -10.16
N THR A 42 -9.29 -10.10 -10.56
CA THR A 42 -9.17 -10.46 -11.96
C THR A 42 -10.60 -10.70 -12.44
N MET A 43 -11.27 -9.64 -12.90
CA MET A 43 -12.49 -9.79 -13.70
C MET A 43 -12.03 -10.33 -15.05
N LEU A 44 -11.91 -11.66 -15.15
CA LEU A 44 -11.88 -12.36 -16.42
C LEU A 44 -13.27 -12.17 -17.04
N ALA A 45 -13.36 -11.24 -17.97
CA ALA A 45 -14.46 -11.10 -18.92
C ALA A 45 -14.14 -11.88 -20.19
#